data_AF-A0A7K6DVJ1-F1
#
_entry.id   AF-A0A7K6DVJ1-F1
#
_cell.length_a   1.000
_cell.length_b   1.000
_cell.length_c   1.000
_cell.angle_alpha   90.00
_cell.angle_beta   90.00
_cell.angle_gamma   90.00
#
_symmetry.space_group_name_H-M   'P 1'
#
loop_
_entity.id
_entity.type
_entity.pdbx_description
1 polymer ?
#
loop_
_entity_poly.entity_id
_entity_poly.type
_entity_poly.pdbx_seq_one_letter_code
_entity_poly.pdbx_strand_id
1 'polypeptide(L)' 'SRFSREYPRDVPLLRAARSVCRGGGPGGLWVESLYQGAVFQLRRGDQLAAT' A
#
# COMPACT_ATOMS: atom_id res chain seq x y z
N SER A 1 5.90 -1.62 -0.85
CA SER A 1 7.22 -0.99 -1.00
C SER A 1 8.02 -1.66 -2.11
N ARG A 2 9.15 -1.05 -2.48
CA ARG A 2 10.22 -1.64 -3.29
C ARG A 2 11.49 -1.66 -2.46
N PHE A 3 12.12 -2.82 -2.37
CA PHE A 3 13.48 -2.98 -1.84
C PHE A 3 14.44 -3.28 -2.99
N SER A 4 15.65 -2.69 -2.95
CA SER A 4 16.71 -2.97 -3.93
C SER A 4 18.03 -3.23 -3.21
N ARG A 5 18.87 -4.12 -3.73
CA ARG A 5 20.20 -4.35 -3.15
C ARG A 5 21.15 -3.16 -3.35
N GLU A 6 20.96 -2.42 -4.44
CA GLU A 6 21.72 -1.20 -4.76
C GLU A 6 21.28 0.00 -3.92
N TYR A 7 20.09 -0.08 -3.33
CA TYR A 7 19.54 0.91 -2.41
C TYR A 7 18.82 0.18 -1.27
N PRO A 8 19.55 -0.31 -0.25
CA PRO A 8 19.08 -1.29 0.73
C PRO A 8 18.16 -0.66 1.79
N ARG A 9 17.06 -0.08 1.32
CA ARG A 9 16.00 0.54 2.11
C ARG A 9 14.67 0.27 1.41
N ASP A 10 13.64 0.03 2.19
CA ASP A 10 12.28 -0.05 1.68
C ASP A 10 11.77 1.35 1.29
N VAL A 11 11.38 1.51 0.02
CA VAL A 11 10.81 2.74 -0.50
C VAL A 11 9.33 2.51 -0.86
N PRO A 12 8.38 3.32 -0.37
CA PRO A 12 6.99 3.21 -0.79
C PRO A 12 6.84 3.61 -2.27
N LEU A 13 6.33 2.69 -3.11
CA LEU A 13 5.95 3.00 -4.50
C LEU A 13 4.51 3.53 -4.58
N LEU A 14 3.61 2.85 -3.88
CA LEU A 14 2.21 3.19 -3.75
C LEU A 14 1.89 3.21 -2.25
N ARG A 15 1.13 4.21 -1.81
CA ARG A 15 0.67 4.34 -0.43
C ARG A 15 -0.71 4.98 -0.43
N ALA A 16 -1.64 4.42 0.33
CA ALA A 16 -2.95 4.99 0.56
C ALA A 16 -3.22 5.02 2.06
N ALA A 17 -4.02 5.97 2.49
CA ALA A 17 -4.56 6.02 3.84
C ALA A 17 -6.06 6.33 3.74
N ARG A 18 -6.85 5.76 4.64
CA ARG A 18 -8.28 6.03 4.77
C ARG A 18 -8.62 6.24 6.23
N SER A 19 -9.57 7.11 6.48
CA SER A 19 -10.16 7.32 7.79
C SER A 19 -11.46 6.54 7.88
N VAL A 20 -11.44 5.41 8.57
CA VAL A 20 -12.64 4.64 8.89
C VAL A 20 -13.16 5.08 10.26
N CYS A 21 -14.04 6.09 10.30
CA CYS A 21 -14.60 6.59 11.57
C CYS A 21 -16.11 6.93 11.49
N ARG A 22 -16.88 6.26 12.35
CA ARG A 22 -18.24 6.54 12.88
C ARG A 22 -19.37 6.80 11.86
N GLY A 23 -19.55 5.86 10.92
CA GLY A 23 -20.78 5.70 10.14
C GLY A 23 -21.63 4.48 10.53
N GLY A 24 -21.16 3.66 11.47
CA GLY A 24 -21.98 2.69 12.17
C GLY A 24 -22.16 3.16 13.59
N GLY A 25 -23.40 3.36 14.05
CA GLY A 25 -23.66 3.29 15.48
C GLY A 25 -23.18 1.96 16.07
N PRO A 26 -23.33 1.73 17.38
CA PRO A 26 -23.03 0.43 17.99
C PRO A 26 -23.68 -0.70 17.16
N GLY A 27 -22.87 -1.53 16.49
CA GLY A 27 -23.33 -2.66 15.68
C GLY A 27 -23.38 -2.48 14.14
N GLY A 28 -22.99 -1.34 13.58
CA GLY A 28 -22.96 -1.16 12.12
C GLY A 28 -21.72 -1.78 11.45
N LEU A 29 -21.92 -2.79 10.58
CA LEU A 29 -20.86 -3.31 9.71
C LEU A 29 -20.46 -2.25 8.67
N TRP A 30 -19.16 -2.05 8.49
CA TRP A 30 -18.60 -1.21 7.44
C TRP A 30 -17.57 -1.99 6.64
N VAL A 31 -17.44 -1.67 5.35
CA VAL A 31 -16.45 -2.24 4.45
C VAL A 31 -15.92 -1.12 3.55
N GLU A 32 -14.60 -1.05 3.39
CA GLU A 32 -13.94 -0.11 2.46
C GLU A 32 -12.87 -0.84 1.66
N SER A 33 -12.88 -0.66 0.34
CA SER A 33 -11.87 -1.22 -0.56
C SER A 33 -10.78 -0.21 -0.86
N LEU A 34 -9.53 -0.67 -0.89
CA LEU A 34 -8.39 0.11 -1.38
C LEU A 34 -7.80 -0.55 -2.62
N TYR A 35 -7.60 0.27 -3.65
CA TYR A 35 -6.94 -0.12 -4.89
C TYR A 35 -5.83 0.87 -5.21
N GLN A 36 -4.66 0.35 -5.55
CA GLN A 36 -3.53 1.15 -6.01
C GLN A 36 -2.86 0.45 -7.20
N GLY A 37 -2.53 1.22 -8.23
CA GLY A 37 -1.84 0.71 -9.40
C GLY A 37 -1.15 1.83 -10.17
N ALA A 38 0.07 1.59 -10.60
CA ALA A 38 0.83 2.43 -11.51
C ALA A 38 1.96 1.60 -12.14
N VAL A 39 2.53 2.09 -13.23
CA VAL A 39 3.71 1.46 -13.88
C VAL A 39 4.97 2.12 -13.35
N PHE A 40 5.93 1.32 -12.91
CA PHE A 40 7.25 1.77 -12.45
C PHE A 40 8.35 1.03 -13.20
N GLN A 41 9.45 1.72 -13.49
CA GLN A 41 10.69 1.07 -13.89
C GLN A 41 11.26 0.30 -12.68
N LEU A 42 11.54 -0.99 -12.87
CA LEU A 42 12.22 -1.84 -11.87
C LEU A 42 13.54 -2.36 -12.43
N ARG A 43 14.48 -2.66 -11.53
CA ARG A 43 15.72 -3.36 -11.86
C ARG A 43 15.59 -4.84 -11.55
N ARG A 44 16.39 -5.67 -12.22
CA ARG A 44 16.44 -7.11 -11.96
C ARG A 44 16.82 -7.34 -10.50
N GLY A 45 15.99 -8.09 -9.78
CA GLY A 45 16.22 -8.42 -8.37
C GLY A 45 15.63 -7.43 -7.37
N ASP A 46 14.97 -6.35 -7.83
CA ASP A 46 14.11 -5.54 -6.97
C ASP A 46 12.97 -6.41 -6.42
N GLN A 47 12.66 -6.24 -5.14
CA GLN A 47 11.59 -6.98 -4.44
C GLN A 47 10.41 -6.05 -4.18
N LEU A 48 9.20 -6.54 -4.45
CA LEU A 48 7.96 -5.81 -4.24
C LEU A 48 7.18 -6.41 -3.06
N ALA A 49 6.64 -5.54 -2.21
CA ALA A 49 5.74 -5.92 -1.13
C ALA A 49 4.50 -5.02 -1.11
N ALA A 50 3.34 -5.57 -0.77
CA ALA A 50 2.12 -4.80 -0.48
C ALA A 50 1.88 -4.88 1.04
N THR A 51 1.99 -3.73 1.72
CA THR A 51 1.93 -3.58 3.19
C THR A 51 1.11 -2.35 3.53
#